data_AF-A0A7J6CB84-F1
#
_entry.id   AF-A0A7J6CB84-F1
#
_cell.length_a   1.000
_cell.length_b   1.000
_cell.length_c   1.000
_cell.angle_alpha   90.00
_cell.angle_beta   90.00
_cell.angle_gamma   90.00
#
_symmetry.space_group_name_H-M   'P 1'
#
loop_
_entity.id
_entity.type
_entity.pdbx_description
1 polymer ?
#
loop_
_entity_poly.entity_id
_entity_poly.type
_entity_poly.pdbx_seq_one_letter_code
_entity_poly.pdbx_strand_id
1 'polypeptide(L)'
;MFAVQSPVRKTNIQYHKIHSQMRPNFFMKKMKPRHISLILFLLLCSPWPSAGTTFLTHLGTRCIEDCQPDGGEYKCKTIDKDGKCQTMYCSPGENIDYWGRQCRTDSMCGKHGEDYYWCKTHTFSWGYCGLVMEDKNHYGYKTGALCYDHCDQRNEDYLWCNTAEGWDYCSPSENVNYMNKNCNEDNPCGKHGKDYYWCWLKEGSWGYCGLVEPKMLLHRSKYHYVCTDDCQYHESGDYYWCHTAKDWDYCSPDVNVTYKDKPCRSDHYCGLHGSGYNWCWTSESEYDYCGPIESAECTYITSHHRNRRAPEDRILICIREDKHNKRKTIFTAEPATDSITDNRRWRNEASNLISRWNNGYLVDQARSNLITSDNLRIDMQGLIIRNNQRYYNLQIQVNVNRGPGRSTTVSQIIIPDGVPDRYIRRAFLESFRRRARVFVDVSMQSHC
;
A
#
# COMPACT_ATOMS: atom_id res chain seq x y z
N MET A 1 20.43 -70.14 -38.54
CA MET A 1 20.02 -68.72 -38.67
C MET A 1 21.06 -67.87 -37.95
N PHE A 2 21.73 -67.01 -38.72
CA PHE A 2 22.89 -66.18 -38.39
C PHE A 2 22.57 -65.19 -37.23
N ALA A 3 23.39 -64.93 -36.20
CA ALA A 3 24.81 -64.60 -36.06
C ALA A 3 25.16 -63.10 -36.29
N VAL A 4 25.64 -62.45 -35.19
CA VAL A 4 26.88 -61.62 -35.10
C VAL A 4 26.70 -60.09 -35.36
N GLN A 5 27.30 -59.08 -34.68
CA GLN A 5 28.42 -58.88 -33.74
C GLN A 5 28.30 -57.45 -33.08
N SER A 6 28.92 -57.23 -31.91
CA SER A 6 29.31 -55.89 -31.37
C SER A 6 30.52 -55.30 -32.17
N PRO A 7 31.06 -54.07 -31.95
CA PRO A 7 31.66 -53.64 -30.67
C PRO A 7 31.73 -52.11 -30.33
N VAL A 8 32.14 -51.92 -29.08
CA VAL A 8 32.62 -50.72 -28.35
C VAL A 8 33.79 -50.00 -29.03
N ARG A 9 33.88 -48.66 -28.90
CA ARG A 9 35.17 -47.93 -28.86
C ARG A 9 35.10 -46.60 -28.08
N LYS A 10 36.10 -46.44 -27.19
CA LYS A 10 36.52 -45.21 -26.49
C LYS A 10 37.34 -44.32 -27.44
N THR A 11 37.23 -43.00 -27.32
CA THR A 11 38.25 -42.00 -27.73
C THR A 11 38.07 -40.75 -26.86
N ASN A 12 38.93 -40.49 -25.89
CA ASN A 12 40.22 -39.78 -25.94
C ASN A 12 40.13 -38.28 -26.25
N ILE A 13 40.45 -37.53 -25.19
CA ILE A 13 40.72 -36.09 -25.11
C ILE A 13 42.03 -35.81 -25.85
N GLN A 14 42.05 -34.78 -26.71
CA GLN A 14 43.30 -34.28 -27.27
C GLN A 14 43.37 -32.74 -27.16
N TYR A 15 44.45 -32.33 -26.51
CA TYR A 15 44.92 -30.97 -26.29
C TYR A 15 45.33 -30.31 -27.62
N HIS A 16 45.01 -29.02 -27.77
CA HIS A 16 45.83 -28.12 -28.58
C HIS A 16 46.42 -27.00 -27.71
N LYS A 17 47.75 -26.99 -27.72
CA LYS A 17 48.68 -26.08 -27.05
C LYS A 17 49.16 -25.09 -28.12
N ILE A 18 49.08 -23.79 -27.86
CA ILE A 18 49.90 -22.78 -28.56
C ILE A 18 50.86 -22.19 -27.53
N HIS A 19 52.15 -22.40 -27.79
CA HIS A 19 53.29 -21.83 -27.08
C HIS A 19 53.83 -20.65 -27.89
N SER A 20 54.22 -19.58 -27.20
CA SER A 20 55.29 -18.65 -27.58
C SER A 20 55.53 -17.71 -26.38
N GLN A 21 56.41 -18.10 -25.45
CA GLN A 21 57.80 -17.63 -25.30
C GLN A 21 57.94 -16.13 -24.97
N MET A 22 58.42 -15.81 -23.76
CA MET A 22 59.71 -15.13 -23.53
C MET A 22 60.07 -15.10 -22.04
N ARG A 23 61.38 -15.22 -21.75
CA ARG A 23 62.03 -15.30 -20.43
C ARG A 23 62.53 -13.91 -19.96
N PRO A 24 63.00 -13.77 -18.70
CA PRO A 24 62.93 -12.53 -17.91
C PRO A 24 64.22 -11.70 -17.98
N ASN A 25 64.14 -10.42 -17.57
CA ASN A 25 65.30 -9.70 -17.06
C ASN A 25 64.93 -8.70 -15.96
N PHE A 26 65.68 -8.79 -14.87
CA PHE A 26 65.71 -7.93 -13.70
C PHE A 26 66.25 -6.53 -14.05
N PHE A 27 65.60 -5.47 -13.56
CA PHE A 27 66.28 -4.21 -13.22
C PHE A 27 65.52 -3.51 -12.09
N MET A 28 66.18 -3.39 -10.93
CA MET A 28 65.76 -2.55 -9.80
C MET A 28 65.76 -1.07 -10.21
N LYS A 29 64.64 -0.38 -9.98
CA LYS A 29 64.61 1.08 -9.79
C LYS A 29 63.80 1.43 -8.56
N LYS A 30 64.47 2.03 -7.56
CA LYS A 30 63.87 2.72 -6.42
C LYS A 30 62.99 3.87 -6.93
N MET A 31 61.74 3.94 -6.48
CA MET A 31 60.92 5.16 -6.58
C MET A 31 60.05 5.32 -5.32
N LYS A 32 59.94 6.59 -4.91
CA LYS A 32 59.42 7.18 -3.66
C LYS A 32 57.95 6.85 -3.33
N PRO A 33 57.51 7.02 -2.07
CA PRO A 33 56.14 6.69 -1.65
C PRO A 33 55.15 7.66 -2.31
N ARG A 34 54.20 7.11 -3.07
CA ARG A 34 52.99 7.82 -3.47
C ARG A 34 51.92 7.51 -2.44
N HIS A 35 51.31 8.57 -1.90
CA HIS A 35 50.14 8.50 -1.05
C HIS A 35 49.09 7.57 -1.65
N ILE A 36 48.82 6.46 -0.96
CA ILE A 36 47.65 5.64 -1.20
C ILE A 36 46.47 6.48 -0.74
N SER A 37 45.81 7.13 -1.70
CA SER A 37 44.50 7.72 -1.46
C SER A 37 43.54 6.56 -1.20
N LEU A 38 43.22 6.34 0.08
CA LEU A 38 42.13 5.47 0.50
C LEU A 38 40.85 6.11 -0.05
N ILE A 39 40.41 5.70 -1.24
CA ILE A 39 39.04 5.92 -1.67
C ILE A 39 38.20 4.98 -0.82
N LEU A 40 37.84 5.47 0.35
CA LEU A 40 36.79 4.92 1.18
C LEU A 40 35.52 5.00 0.33
N PHE A 41 35.11 3.87 -0.25
CA PHE A 41 33.76 3.69 -0.74
C PHE A 41 32.83 3.78 0.48
N LEU A 42 32.54 5.00 0.90
CA LEU A 42 31.33 5.30 1.67
C LEU A 42 30.18 5.02 0.71
N LEU A 43 29.74 3.77 0.67
CA LEU A 43 28.34 3.47 0.40
C LEU A 43 27.56 4.34 1.38
N LEU A 44 27.09 5.48 0.89
CA LEU A 44 26.07 6.26 1.54
C LEU A 44 24.83 5.36 1.57
N CYS A 45 24.73 4.50 2.57
CA CYS A 45 23.45 4.00 3.03
C CYS A 45 22.71 5.23 3.55
N SER A 46 21.97 5.88 2.65
CA SER A 46 20.90 6.77 3.05
C SER A 46 19.99 5.98 4.00
N PRO A 47 19.74 6.44 5.24
CA PRO A 47 18.89 5.76 6.22
C PRO A 47 17.41 6.01 5.90
N TRP A 48 17.06 5.96 4.62
CA TRP A 48 15.69 6.15 4.17
C TRP A 48 15.07 4.77 4.02
N PRO A 49 13.83 4.58 4.51
CA PRO A 49 13.12 3.34 4.29
C PRO A 49 13.13 2.99 2.80
N SER A 50 13.42 1.73 2.48
CA SER A 50 13.16 1.19 1.15
C SER A 50 11.74 1.57 0.74
N ALA A 51 11.64 2.38 -0.32
CA ALA A 51 10.39 3.03 -0.66
C ALA A 51 9.29 1.98 -0.93
N GLY A 52 8.27 1.94 -0.08
CA GLY A 52 7.11 1.06 -0.24
C GLY A 52 7.12 -0.25 0.57
N THR A 53 8.15 -0.50 1.37
CA THR A 53 8.21 -1.67 2.27
C THR A 53 8.04 -1.22 3.72
N THR A 54 7.10 -1.83 4.44
CA THR A 54 6.98 -1.65 5.89
C THR A 54 7.51 -2.87 6.60
N PHE A 55 8.41 -2.59 7.54
CA PHE A 55 8.93 -3.56 8.49
C PHE A 55 8.13 -3.48 9.78
N LEU A 56 7.62 -4.61 10.22
CA LEU A 56 7.04 -4.79 11.53
C LEU A 56 8.03 -5.56 12.39
N THR A 57 8.08 -5.23 13.68
CA THR A 57 8.88 -5.98 14.64
C THR A 57 8.25 -7.33 14.93
N HIS A 58 8.97 -8.16 15.67
CA HIS A 58 8.42 -9.40 16.23
C HIS A 58 7.22 -9.20 17.16
N LEU A 59 6.92 -7.98 17.64
CA LEU A 59 5.66 -7.71 18.35
C LEU A 59 4.57 -7.13 17.46
N GLY A 60 4.84 -6.98 16.16
CA GLY A 60 3.92 -6.37 15.20
C GLY A 60 3.88 -4.84 15.27
N THR A 61 4.84 -4.20 15.94
CA THR A 61 4.97 -2.74 15.98
C THR A 61 5.68 -2.25 14.73
N ARG A 62 5.23 -1.14 14.15
CA ARG A 62 5.85 -0.58 12.95
C ARG A 62 7.23 -0.01 13.23
N CYS A 63 8.21 -0.39 12.41
CA CYS A 63 9.54 0.20 12.41
C CYS A 63 9.50 1.64 11.89
N ILE A 64 10.30 2.52 12.50
CA ILE A 64 10.49 3.92 12.04
C ILE A 64 11.40 3.96 10.81
N GLU A 65 12.36 3.04 10.75
CA GLU A 65 13.32 2.86 9.69
C GLU A 65 13.31 1.42 9.15
N ASP A 66 14.06 1.17 8.08
CA ASP A 66 14.29 -0.20 7.60
C ASP A 66 14.88 -1.09 8.70
N CYS A 67 14.65 -2.40 8.58
CA CYS A 67 15.26 -3.38 9.46
C CYS A 67 16.76 -3.52 9.15
N GLN A 68 17.63 -3.17 10.10
CA GLN A 68 19.08 -3.10 9.91
C GLN A 68 19.82 -4.16 10.74
N PRO A 69 20.97 -4.66 10.24
CA PRO A 69 21.82 -5.53 11.03
C PRO A 69 22.49 -4.75 12.18
N ASP A 70 22.39 -5.30 13.40
CA ASP A 70 22.99 -4.81 14.63
C ASP A 70 23.50 -6.02 15.44
N GLY A 71 24.83 -6.19 15.49
CA GLY A 71 25.47 -7.24 16.29
C GLY A 71 25.17 -8.67 15.84
N GLY A 72 24.84 -8.89 14.56
CA GLY A 72 24.46 -10.21 14.01
C GLY A 72 22.96 -10.51 14.08
N GLU A 73 22.18 -9.58 14.62
CA GLU A 73 20.72 -9.60 14.66
C GLU A 73 20.16 -8.50 13.78
N TYR A 74 18.91 -8.61 13.36
CA TYR A 74 18.20 -7.59 12.62
C TYR A 74 17.23 -6.86 13.55
N LYS A 75 17.39 -5.54 13.62
CA LYS A 75 16.66 -4.67 14.55
C LYS A 75 16.24 -3.37 13.88
N CYS A 76 15.19 -2.77 14.41
CA CYS A 76 14.72 -1.45 14.03
C CYS A 76 14.28 -0.69 15.27
N LYS A 77 14.25 0.65 15.19
CA LYS A 77 13.61 1.48 16.21
C LYS A 77 12.11 1.53 16.00
N THR A 78 11.39 1.59 17.12
CA THR A 78 9.95 1.84 17.21
C THR A 78 9.66 2.87 18.28
N ILE A 79 8.46 3.43 18.26
CA ILE A 79 7.95 4.28 19.32
C ILE A 79 6.97 3.46 20.14
N ASP A 80 7.17 3.36 21.45
CA ASP A 80 6.22 2.71 22.35
C ASP A 80 4.97 3.57 22.60
N LYS A 81 4.04 3.05 23.41
CA LYS A 81 2.78 3.74 23.74
C LYS A 81 2.98 5.05 24.51
N ASP A 82 4.14 5.22 25.16
CA ASP A 82 4.51 6.41 25.93
C ASP A 82 5.32 7.42 25.09
N GLY A 83 5.53 7.14 23.80
CA GLY A 83 6.31 7.99 22.91
C GLY A 83 7.82 7.78 23.02
N LYS A 84 8.30 6.75 23.74
CA LYS A 84 9.73 6.47 23.88
C LYS A 84 10.23 5.61 22.72
N CYS A 85 11.44 5.93 22.29
CA CYS A 85 12.14 5.16 21.27
C CYS A 85 12.71 3.87 21.88
N GLN A 86 12.40 2.72 21.28
CA GLN A 86 12.91 1.42 21.67
C GLN A 86 13.42 0.64 20.44
N THR A 87 14.44 -0.18 20.63
CA THR A 87 14.99 -1.06 19.58
C THR A 87 14.43 -2.47 19.74
N MET A 88 13.95 -3.06 18.65
CA MET A 88 13.30 -4.37 18.67
C MET A 88 13.72 -5.23 17.49
N TYR A 89 13.63 -6.56 17.64
CA TYR A 89 13.86 -7.49 16.54
C TYR A 89 12.85 -7.29 15.41
N CYS A 90 13.34 -7.34 14.19
CA CYS A 90 12.57 -7.30 12.94
C CYS A 90 13.21 -8.26 11.93
N SER A 91 12.56 -8.44 10.79
CA SER A 91 13.07 -9.28 9.71
C SER A 91 13.64 -8.44 8.56
N PRO A 92 14.78 -8.82 7.97
CA PRO A 92 15.35 -8.12 6.81
C PRO A 92 14.59 -8.38 5.51
N GLY A 93 13.73 -9.39 5.48
CA GLY A 93 12.92 -9.76 4.33
C GLY A 93 11.78 -10.69 4.73
N GLU A 94 10.87 -10.93 3.79
CA GLU A 94 9.73 -11.82 4.02
C GLU A 94 10.18 -13.22 4.42
N ASN A 95 9.50 -13.77 5.43
CA ASN A 95 9.72 -15.13 5.89
C ASN A 95 11.18 -15.47 6.27
N ILE A 96 11.92 -14.46 6.72
CA ILE A 96 13.27 -14.57 7.28
C ILE A 96 13.19 -14.21 8.76
N ASP A 97 13.93 -14.88 9.63
CA ASP A 97 13.98 -14.55 11.05
C ASP A 97 14.94 -13.38 11.36
N TYR A 98 14.96 -12.94 12.61
CA TYR A 98 15.80 -11.82 13.06
C TYR A 98 17.32 -12.11 12.99
N TRP A 99 17.76 -13.33 12.71
CA TRP A 99 19.17 -13.65 12.46
C TRP A 99 19.48 -13.79 10.96
N GLY A 100 18.51 -13.52 10.07
CA GLY A 100 18.69 -13.68 8.64
C GLY A 100 18.51 -15.13 8.15
N ARG A 101 17.93 -16.02 8.97
CA ARG A 101 17.70 -17.43 8.61
C ARG A 101 16.32 -17.60 7.98
N GLN A 102 16.24 -18.41 6.92
CA GLN A 102 14.96 -18.70 6.26
C GLN A 102 14.03 -19.48 7.19
N CYS A 103 12.78 -19.00 7.33
CA CYS A 103 11.72 -19.74 7.99
C CYS A 103 11.25 -20.90 7.12
N ARG A 104 10.86 -22.00 7.74
CA ARG A 104 10.32 -23.17 7.04
C ARG A 104 8.96 -22.88 6.42
N THR A 105 8.64 -23.59 5.34
CA THR A 105 7.35 -23.44 4.64
C THR A 105 6.15 -23.93 5.48
N ASP A 106 6.34 -24.89 6.39
CA ASP A 106 5.32 -25.36 7.33
C ASP A 106 5.27 -24.56 8.65
N SER A 107 6.10 -23.52 8.76
CA SER A 107 6.13 -22.60 9.90
C SER A 107 6.66 -21.27 9.43
N MET A 108 5.88 -20.61 8.57
CA MET A 108 6.22 -19.28 8.08
C MET A 108 6.16 -18.25 9.21
N CYS A 109 6.74 -17.07 9.01
CA CYS A 109 6.68 -15.99 9.98
C CYS A 109 5.22 -15.66 10.34
N GLY A 110 4.86 -15.85 11.61
CA GLY A 110 3.49 -15.72 12.07
C GLY A 110 3.42 -15.80 13.59
N LYS A 111 2.24 -15.53 14.16
CA LYS A 111 2.07 -15.59 15.62
C LYS A 111 1.90 -17.00 16.16
N HIS A 112 1.34 -17.93 15.39
CA HIS A 112 1.16 -19.35 15.78
C HIS A 112 0.48 -19.55 17.16
N GLY A 113 -0.39 -18.61 17.57
CA GLY A 113 -1.07 -18.65 18.88
C GLY A 113 -0.43 -17.78 19.96
N GLU A 114 0.73 -17.18 19.69
CA GLU A 114 1.47 -16.30 20.61
C GLU A 114 1.12 -14.82 20.38
N ASP A 115 1.61 -13.95 21.27
CA ASP A 115 1.51 -12.49 21.12
C ASP A 115 2.65 -11.89 20.28
N TYR A 116 3.71 -12.65 20.00
CA TYR A 116 4.83 -12.31 19.12
C TYR A 116 4.87 -13.17 17.85
N TYR A 117 5.53 -12.64 16.81
CA TYR A 117 5.81 -13.29 15.55
C TYR A 117 7.10 -14.10 15.63
N TRP A 118 7.02 -15.35 15.18
CA TRP A 118 8.14 -16.28 15.16
C TRP A 118 7.97 -17.31 14.05
N CYS A 119 9.02 -18.08 13.80
CA CYS A 119 9.00 -19.16 12.85
C CYS A 119 9.99 -20.27 13.24
N LYS A 120 9.77 -21.49 12.74
CA LYS A 120 10.81 -22.54 12.79
C LYS A 120 11.80 -22.32 11.66
N THR A 121 13.09 -22.35 11.97
CA THR A 121 14.17 -22.27 10.99
C THR A 121 14.70 -23.67 10.64
N HIS A 122 14.66 -24.59 11.61
CA HIS A 122 14.98 -26.01 11.42
C HIS A 122 14.11 -26.90 12.36
N THR A 123 14.31 -28.21 12.37
CA THR A 123 13.50 -29.18 13.15
C THR A 123 13.41 -28.85 14.64
N PHE A 124 14.50 -28.35 15.23
CA PHE A 124 14.60 -28.05 16.67
C PHE A 124 15.01 -26.60 16.96
N SER A 125 14.94 -25.71 15.96
CA SER A 125 15.30 -24.30 16.11
C SER A 125 14.19 -23.41 15.60
N TRP A 126 13.97 -22.32 16.33
CA TRP A 126 13.05 -21.26 15.98
C TRP A 126 13.76 -19.91 16.13
N GLY A 127 13.14 -18.85 15.61
CA GLY A 127 13.59 -17.49 15.78
C GLY A 127 12.41 -16.53 15.77
N TYR A 128 12.59 -15.38 16.41
CA TYR A 128 11.68 -14.25 16.24
C TYR A 128 11.74 -13.77 14.80
N CYS A 129 10.63 -13.30 14.27
CA CYS A 129 10.58 -12.72 12.95
C CYS A 129 9.61 -11.54 12.99
N GLY A 130 9.82 -10.55 12.14
CA GLY A 130 8.88 -9.50 11.85
C GLY A 130 8.14 -9.77 10.55
N LEU A 131 6.93 -9.22 10.40
CA LEU A 131 6.31 -9.16 9.08
C LEU A 131 7.02 -8.09 8.25
N VAL A 132 7.33 -8.44 7.01
CA VAL A 132 7.76 -7.50 5.99
C VAL A 132 6.61 -7.45 4.98
N MET A 133 6.11 -6.26 4.71
CA MET A 133 4.94 -6.10 3.86
C MET A 133 5.20 -5.02 2.83
N GLU A 134 4.70 -5.22 1.61
CA GLU A 134 4.52 -4.13 0.68
C GLU A 134 3.31 -3.30 1.10
N ASP A 135 3.54 -2.05 1.49
CA ASP A 135 2.47 -1.10 1.86
C ASP A 135 1.85 -0.51 0.60
N LYS A 136 1.38 -1.36 -0.30
CA LYS A 136 0.87 -0.97 -1.61
C LYS A 136 -0.52 -1.54 -1.84
N ASN A 137 -1.35 -0.74 -2.49
CA ASN A 137 -2.57 -1.14 -3.13
C ASN A 137 -2.25 -1.53 -4.56
N HIS A 138 -2.61 -2.75 -4.91
CA HIS A 138 -2.49 -3.27 -6.26
C HIS A 138 -3.86 -3.13 -6.94
N TYR A 139 -3.84 -2.88 -8.24
CA TYR A 139 -5.06 -2.75 -9.02
C TYR A 139 -4.97 -3.67 -10.23
N GLY A 140 -6.10 -4.24 -10.61
CA GLY A 140 -6.24 -5.07 -11.80
C GLY A 140 -5.98 -4.29 -13.09
N TYR A 141 -5.41 -4.93 -14.11
CA TYR A 141 -5.07 -4.28 -15.37
C TYR A 141 -6.31 -3.87 -16.17
N LYS A 142 -7.43 -4.60 -16.05
CA LYS A 142 -8.54 -4.45 -16.99
C LYS A 142 -9.33 -3.18 -16.72
N THR A 143 -9.80 -3.02 -15.49
CA THR A 143 -10.61 -1.86 -15.09
C THR A 143 -9.88 -0.96 -14.11
N GLY A 144 -8.72 -1.37 -13.59
CA GLY A 144 -8.11 -0.70 -12.46
C GLY A 144 -8.85 -0.99 -11.16
N ALA A 145 -9.63 -2.08 -11.07
CA ALA A 145 -10.29 -2.46 -9.82
C ALA A 145 -9.25 -2.77 -8.74
N LEU A 146 -9.50 -2.33 -7.51
CA LEU A 146 -8.59 -2.57 -6.39
C LEU A 146 -8.55 -4.08 -6.07
N CYS A 147 -7.34 -4.62 -5.89
CA CYS A 147 -7.10 -5.96 -5.41
C CYS A 147 -7.50 -6.08 -3.94
N TYR A 148 -8.26 -7.11 -3.62
CA TYR A 148 -8.69 -7.45 -2.27
C TYR A 148 -7.80 -8.49 -1.59
N ASP A 149 -6.90 -9.10 -2.35
CA ASP A 149 -5.89 -10.01 -1.83
C ASP A 149 -4.56 -9.73 -2.53
N HIS A 150 -3.51 -10.46 -2.16
CA HIS A 150 -2.17 -10.22 -2.65
C HIS A 150 -2.04 -10.43 -4.16
N CYS A 151 -1.25 -9.56 -4.79
CA CYS A 151 -0.89 -9.69 -6.19
C CYS A 151 0.20 -10.75 -6.37
N ASP A 152 -0.21 -12.01 -6.53
CA ASP A 152 0.68 -13.17 -6.44
C ASP A 152 0.45 -14.17 -7.56
N GLN A 153 1.39 -15.09 -7.72
CA GLN A 153 1.40 -16.09 -8.78
C GLN A 153 0.49 -17.30 -8.50
N ARG A 154 0.32 -17.72 -7.23
CA ARG A 154 -0.58 -18.82 -6.79
C ARG A 154 -0.55 -20.11 -7.65
N ASN A 155 0.64 -20.52 -8.08
CA ASN A 155 0.91 -21.67 -9.00
C ASN A 155 0.66 -21.44 -10.49
N GLU A 156 0.35 -20.22 -10.91
CA GLU A 156 0.28 -19.83 -12.32
C GLU A 156 1.66 -19.41 -12.83
N ASP A 157 1.78 -18.95 -14.08
CA ASP A 157 2.98 -18.29 -14.61
C ASP A 157 2.86 -16.75 -14.64
N TYR A 158 1.74 -16.23 -14.16
CA TYR A 158 1.39 -14.81 -14.06
C TYR A 158 0.97 -14.40 -12.65
N LEU A 159 1.06 -13.11 -12.35
CA LEU A 159 0.56 -12.51 -11.12
C LEU A 159 -0.88 -12.00 -11.28
N TRP A 160 -1.72 -12.33 -10.30
CA TRP A 160 -3.14 -11.97 -10.30
C TRP A 160 -3.67 -11.77 -8.88
N CYS A 161 -4.83 -11.13 -8.80
CA CYS A 161 -5.55 -10.88 -7.56
C CYS A 161 -7.07 -10.99 -7.78
N ASN A 162 -7.84 -11.12 -6.70
CA ASN A 162 -9.29 -10.99 -6.72
C ASN A 162 -9.70 -9.52 -6.55
N THR A 163 -10.77 -9.14 -7.24
CA THR A 163 -11.39 -7.82 -7.22
C THR A 163 -12.91 -7.97 -7.12
N ALA A 164 -13.67 -6.87 -7.03
CA ALA A 164 -15.13 -6.94 -7.01
C ALA A 164 -15.73 -7.42 -8.34
N GLU A 165 -14.94 -7.42 -9.42
CA GLU A 165 -15.38 -7.82 -10.75
C GLU A 165 -14.95 -9.27 -11.09
N GLY A 166 -14.39 -9.98 -10.11
CA GLY A 166 -13.76 -11.29 -10.28
C GLY A 166 -12.24 -11.19 -10.15
N TRP A 167 -11.51 -12.18 -10.66
CA TRP A 167 -10.06 -12.13 -10.69
C TRP A 167 -9.54 -11.21 -11.80
N ASP A 168 -8.39 -10.57 -11.60
CA ASP A 168 -7.72 -9.72 -12.60
C ASP A 168 -6.20 -9.86 -12.52
N TYR A 169 -5.49 -9.61 -13.62
CA TYR A 169 -4.02 -9.53 -13.59
C TYR A 169 -3.59 -8.27 -12.88
N CYS A 170 -2.52 -8.36 -12.10
CA CYS A 170 -2.02 -7.26 -11.31
C CYS A 170 -0.49 -7.18 -11.45
N SER A 171 0.08 -6.06 -11.02
CA SER A 171 1.53 -5.87 -11.00
C SER A 171 2.06 -5.96 -9.57
N PRO A 172 3.18 -6.67 -9.32
CA PRO A 172 3.77 -6.75 -7.99
C PRO A 172 4.44 -5.44 -7.57
N SER A 173 4.85 -4.61 -8.54
CA SER A 173 5.49 -3.33 -8.27
C SER A 173 5.18 -2.30 -9.35
N GLU A 174 5.48 -1.04 -9.06
CA GLU A 174 5.29 0.05 -10.00
C GLU A 174 6.05 -0.20 -11.31
N ASN A 175 5.39 0.08 -12.44
CA ASN A 175 5.98 0.01 -13.77
C ASN A 175 6.55 -1.37 -14.15
N VAL A 176 5.94 -2.43 -13.63
CA VAL A 176 6.20 -3.82 -13.98
C VAL A 176 4.91 -4.43 -14.52
N ASN A 177 5.00 -5.41 -15.41
CA ASN A 177 3.84 -6.08 -15.99
C ASN A 177 3.39 -7.28 -15.11
N TYR A 178 2.28 -7.89 -15.47
CA TYR A 178 1.72 -9.07 -14.79
C TYR A 178 2.59 -10.34 -14.83
N MET A 179 3.66 -10.36 -15.62
CA MET A 179 4.66 -11.43 -15.70
C MET A 179 5.97 -11.05 -14.99
N ASN A 180 5.93 -10.02 -14.13
CA ASN A 180 7.09 -9.45 -13.43
C ASN A 180 8.20 -8.91 -14.37
N LYS A 181 7.84 -8.43 -15.56
CA LYS A 181 8.77 -7.82 -16.52
C LYS A 181 8.69 -6.31 -16.50
N ASN A 182 9.85 -5.66 -16.56
CA ASN A 182 9.96 -4.20 -16.50
C ASN A 182 9.35 -3.53 -17.74
N CYS A 183 8.48 -2.55 -17.49
CA CYS A 183 8.03 -1.61 -18.50
C CYS A 183 9.15 -0.63 -18.86
N ASN A 184 9.10 -0.11 -20.08
CA ASN A 184 9.94 0.97 -20.57
C ASN A 184 9.50 2.29 -19.92
N GLU A 185 10.45 3.16 -19.60
CA GLU A 185 10.20 4.47 -19.00
C GLU A 185 9.47 5.44 -19.94
N ASP A 186 9.64 5.29 -21.26
CA ASP A 186 8.95 6.10 -22.28
C ASP A 186 7.48 5.69 -22.45
N ASN A 187 7.14 4.45 -22.08
CA ASN A 187 5.80 3.90 -22.15
C ASN A 187 5.50 3.17 -20.83
N PRO A 188 5.40 3.92 -19.72
CA PRO A 188 5.23 3.33 -18.42
C PRO A 188 3.85 2.70 -18.30
N CYS A 189 3.60 1.94 -17.23
CA CYS A 189 2.28 1.37 -16.98
C CYS A 189 1.20 2.45 -16.98
N GLY A 190 0.22 2.31 -17.88
CA GLY A 190 -0.82 3.30 -18.07
C GLY A 190 -1.88 2.84 -19.06
N LYS A 191 -2.93 3.65 -19.23
CA LYS A 191 -4.02 3.32 -20.16
C LYS A 191 -3.67 3.60 -21.62
N HIS A 192 -2.84 4.62 -21.91
CA HIS A 192 -2.42 4.98 -23.28
C HIS A 192 -3.58 5.05 -24.29
N GLY A 193 -4.72 5.64 -23.86
CA GLY A 193 -5.92 5.74 -24.69
C GLY A 193 -6.76 4.46 -24.81
N LYS A 194 -6.48 3.43 -24.01
CA LYS A 194 -7.29 2.21 -23.86
C LYS A 194 -8.13 2.24 -22.57
N ASP A 195 -9.03 1.28 -22.44
CA ASP A 195 -9.81 1.05 -21.23
C ASP A 195 -9.05 0.25 -20.17
N TYR A 196 -8.04 -0.54 -20.58
CA TYR A 196 -7.12 -1.31 -19.73
C TYR A 196 -5.71 -0.69 -19.62
N TYR A 197 -4.96 -1.15 -18.62
CA TYR A 197 -3.58 -0.75 -18.32
C TYR A 197 -2.56 -1.71 -18.96
N TRP A 198 -1.53 -1.13 -19.55
CA TRP A 198 -0.49 -1.84 -20.30
C TRP A 198 0.75 -0.95 -20.47
N CYS A 199 1.85 -1.57 -20.91
CA CYS A 199 3.11 -0.90 -21.14
C CYS A 199 3.94 -1.60 -22.22
N TRP A 200 4.89 -0.86 -22.81
CA TRP A 200 5.90 -1.45 -23.67
C TRP A 200 7.01 -2.02 -22.79
N LEU A 201 7.35 -3.29 -22.92
CA LEU A 201 8.37 -3.95 -22.13
C LEU A 201 9.77 -3.58 -22.66
N LYS A 202 10.75 -3.50 -21.75
CA LYS A 202 12.17 -3.29 -22.12
C LYS A 202 12.69 -4.37 -23.08
N GLU A 203 12.10 -5.57 -23.05
CA GLU A 203 12.43 -6.72 -23.92
C GLU A 203 11.81 -6.65 -25.33
N GLY A 204 11.03 -5.61 -25.66
CA GLY A 204 10.52 -5.40 -27.02
C GLY A 204 9.19 -6.10 -27.33
N SER A 205 8.22 -6.00 -26.42
CA SER A 205 6.83 -6.44 -26.64
C SER A 205 5.87 -5.64 -25.75
N TRP A 206 4.56 -5.75 -25.96
CA TRP A 206 3.55 -5.17 -25.05
C TRP A 206 3.22 -6.14 -23.91
N GLY A 207 2.93 -5.61 -22.72
CA GLY A 207 2.45 -6.38 -21.58
C GLY A 207 1.38 -5.64 -20.78
N TYR A 208 0.43 -6.38 -20.23
CA TYR A 208 -0.57 -5.84 -19.29
C TYR A 208 0.07 -5.51 -17.96
N CYS A 209 -0.39 -4.46 -17.30
CA CYS A 209 0.13 -4.06 -16.00
C CYS A 209 -0.98 -3.51 -15.14
N GLY A 210 -0.91 -3.73 -13.83
CA GLY A 210 -1.76 -3.09 -12.85
C GLY A 210 -1.15 -1.79 -12.34
N LEU A 211 -1.98 -0.85 -11.88
CA LEU A 211 -1.48 0.24 -11.05
C LEU A 211 -1.03 -0.32 -9.70
N VAL A 212 -0.01 0.33 -9.12
CA VAL A 212 0.47 0.04 -7.78
C VAL A 212 0.66 1.37 -7.07
N GLU A 213 0.05 1.53 -5.90
CA GLU A 213 0.07 2.80 -5.17
C GLU A 213 0.30 2.61 -3.67
N PRO A 214 0.98 3.51 -2.96
CA PRO A 214 1.15 3.37 -1.52
C PRO A 214 -0.18 3.36 -0.76
N LYS A 215 -0.27 2.54 0.30
CA LYS A 215 -1.39 2.55 1.24
C LYS A 215 -1.42 3.87 2.00
N MET A 216 -2.60 4.50 2.03
CA MET A 216 -2.83 5.74 2.80
C MET A 216 -2.79 5.51 4.30
N LEU A 217 -3.34 4.37 4.75
CA LEU A 217 -3.52 3.97 6.14
C LEU A 217 -3.28 2.47 6.25
N LEU A 218 -2.78 2.03 7.41
CA LEU A 218 -2.65 0.61 7.72
C LEU A 218 -3.76 0.19 8.67
N HIS A 219 -4.46 -0.87 8.32
CA HIS A 219 -5.54 -1.38 9.15
C HIS A 219 -5.01 -2.48 10.05
N ARG A 220 -5.48 -2.50 11.29
CA ARG A 220 -5.35 -3.67 12.16
C ARG A 220 -6.70 -4.31 12.37
N SER A 221 -6.65 -5.59 12.69
CA SER A 221 -7.82 -6.36 13.06
C SER A 221 -8.20 -6.15 14.54
N LYS A 222 -9.32 -6.74 14.95
CA LYS A 222 -9.74 -6.77 16.36
C LYS A 222 -8.69 -7.43 17.24
N TYR A 223 -7.99 -8.47 16.79
CA TYR A 223 -6.90 -9.08 17.56
C TYR A 223 -5.54 -8.38 17.37
N HIS A 224 -5.55 -7.15 16.87
CA HIS A 224 -4.36 -6.33 16.65
C HIS A 224 -3.39 -6.90 15.59
N TYR A 225 -3.86 -7.88 14.81
CA TYR A 225 -3.12 -8.40 13.66
C TYR A 225 -3.13 -7.37 12.55
N VAL A 226 -2.06 -7.34 11.76
CA VAL A 226 -1.96 -6.39 10.67
C VAL A 226 -2.74 -6.92 9.48
N CYS A 227 -3.60 -6.07 8.91
CA CYS A 227 -4.29 -6.36 7.67
C CYS A 227 -3.28 -6.32 6.52
N THR A 228 -3.16 -7.42 5.79
CA THR A 228 -2.24 -7.51 4.65
C THR A 228 -2.86 -6.92 3.38
N ASP A 229 -4.19 -6.83 3.32
CA ASP A 229 -4.98 -6.20 2.28
C ASP A 229 -5.77 -4.99 2.83
N ASP A 230 -6.73 -4.48 2.05
CA ASP A 230 -7.62 -3.39 2.46
C ASP A 230 -8.78 -3.90 3.33
N CYS A 231 -9.24 -3.06 4.27
CA CYS A 231 -10.37 -3.36 5.13
C CYS A 231 -11.70 -3.30 4.35
N GLN A 232 -12.21 -4.46 3.96
CA GLN A 232 -13.30 -4.64 3.02
C GLN A 232 -14.64 -4.85 3.68
N TYR A 233 -15.70 -4.35 3.06
CA TYR A 233 -17.06 -4.58 3.51
C TYR A 233 -17.61 -5.90 2.94
N HIS A 234 -18.12 -6.76 3.81
CA HIS A 234 -18.82 -7.99 3.47
C HIS A 234 -20.33 -7.78 3.59
N GLU A 235 -21.01 -7.65 2.44
CA GLU A 235 -22.44 -7.29 2.36
C GLU A 235 -23.34 -8.30 3.08
N SER A 236 -23.15 -9.60 2.87
CA SER A 236 -24.01 -10.64 3.47
C SER A 236 -23.88 -10.70 5.00
N GLY A 237 -22.74 -10.28 5.55
CA GLY A 237 -22.49 -10.29 6.99
C GLY A 237 -22.68 -8.95 7.68
N ASP A 238 -22.82 -7.86 6.90
CA ASP A 238 -22.82 -6.48 7.35
C ASP A 238 -21.65 -6.16 8.31
N TYR A 239 -20.43 -6.45 7.85
CA TYR A 239 -19.21 -6.18 8.61
C TYR A 239 -18.02 -5.90 7.71
N TYR A 240 -16.96 -5.35 8.31
CA TYR A 240 -15.68 -5.14 7.65
C TYR A 240 -14.63 -6.15 8.12
N TRP A 241 -13.81 -6.61 7.18
CA TRP A 241 -12.80 -7.65 7.39
C TRP A 241 -11.58 -7.45 6.48
N CYS A 242 -10.48 -8.10 6.83
CA CYS A 242 -9.23 -8.08 6.09
C CYS A 242 -8.53 -9.43 6.24
N HIS A 243 -7.64 -9.78 5.31
CA HIS A 243 -6.70 -10.88 5.51
C HIS A 243 -5.56 -10.45 6.44
N THR A 244 -5.03 -11.43 7.17
CA THR A 244 -3.92 -11.32 8.11
C THR A 244 -2.97 -12.48 7.86
N ALA A 245 -1.79 -12.46 8.50
CA ALA A 245 -0.84 -13.58 8.41
C ALA A 245 -1.38 -14.94 8.91
N LYS A 246 -2.53 -14.97 9.61
CA LYS A 246 -3.15 -16.20 10.11
C LYS A 246 -4.26 -16.72 9.19
N ASP A 247 -5.17 -15.83 8.81
CA ASP A 247 -6.37 -16.05 8.00
C ASP A 247 -7.03 -14.66 7.84
N TRP A 248 -8.35 -14.54 7.73
CA TRP A 248 -9.08 -13.29 7.85
C TRP A 248 -9.45 -12.90 9.29
N ASP A 249 -9.67 -11.60 9.55
CA ASP A 249 -10.22 -11.10 10.81
C ASP A 249 -10.99 -9.78 10.61
N TYR A 250 -11.76 -9.36 11.62
CA TYR A 250 -12.52 -8.11 11.56
C TYR A 250 -11.61 -6.90 11.69
N CYS A 251 -11.82 -5.90 10.84
CA CYS A 251 -11.11 -4.63 10.87
C CYS A 251 -12.11 -3.48 10.91
N SER A 252 -11.67 -2.29 11.34
CA SER A 252 -12.51 -1.10 11.24
C SER A 252 -12.19 -0.33 9.98
N PRO A 253 -13.19 0.18 9.29
CA PRO A 253 -12.95 0.97 8.09
C PRO A 253 -12.49 2.40 8.39
N ASP A 254 -12.78 2.95 9.59
CA ASP A 254 -12.23 4.24 10.11
C ASP A 254 -11.50 4.09 11.43
N VAL A 255 -10.79 5.17 11.75
CA VAL A 255 -10.39 5.51 13.09
C VAL A 255 -11.61 5.64 14.01
N ASN A 256 -11.61 4.93 15.14
CA ASN A 256 -12.64 5.03 16.18
C ASN A 256 -14.06 4.74 15.70
N VAL A 257 -14.19 3.77 14.78
CA VAL A 257 -15.46 3.10 14.52
C VAL A 257 -15.28 1.60 14.75
N THR A 258 -16.37 0.87 14.91
CA THR A 258 -16.37 -0.57 15.05
C THR A 258 -16.16 -1.26 13.70
N TYR A 259 -15.98 -2.58 13.71
CA TYR A 259 -15.97 -3.38 12.48
C TYR A 259 -17.31 -3.37 11.72
N LYS A 260 -18.35 -2.74 12.28
CA LYS A 260 -19.66 -2.49 11.65
C LYS A 260 -19.89 -1.00 11.32
N ASP A 261 -18.83 -0.20 11.31
CA ASP A 261 -18.90 1.24 11.03
C ASP A 261 -19.73 2.05 12.05
N LYS A 262 -19.96 1.50 13.26
CA LYS A 262 -20.61 2.25 14.34
C LYS A 262 -19.57 3.15 15.03
N PRO A 263 -19.85 4.44 15.26
CA PRO A 263 -18.93 5.30 15.98
C PRO A 263 -18.63 4.77 17.38
N CYS A 264 -17.35 4.74 17.75
CA CYS A 264 -16.95 4.62 19.13
C CYS A 264 -17.30 5.91 19.88
N ARG A 265 -17.58 5.79 21.18
CA ARG A 265 -17.75 6.94 22.05
C ARG A 265 -16.50 7.82 22.07
N SER A 266 -16.70 9.12 22.20
CA SER A 266 -15.62 10.11 22.20
C SER A 266 -14.67 10.00 23.40
N ASP A 267 -15.06 9.31 24.47
CA ASP A 267 -14.25 9.04 25.66
C ASP A 267 -13.70 7.62 25.71
N HIS A 268 -14.06 6.76 24.74
CA HIS A 268 -13.63 5.37 24.70
C HIS A 268 -13.31 4.93 23.27
N TYR A 269 -12.13 5.35 22.82
CA TYR A 269 -11.60 5.11 21.49
C TYR A 269 -11.38 3.62 21.18
N CYS A 270 -11.13 3.29 19.92
CA CYS A 270 -10.79 1.91 19.56
C CYS A 270 -9.44 1.50 20.14
N GLY A 271 -9.40 0.43 20.93
CA GLY A 271 -8.15 -0.07 21.51
C GLY A 271 -8.33 -1.29 22.41
N LEU A 272 -7.23 -1.78 22.97
CA LEU A 272 -7.23 -3.01 23.78
C LEU A 272 -7.94 -2.85 25.13
N HIS A 273 -7.81 -1.69 25.79
CA HIS A 273 -8.43 -1.42 27.11
C HIS A 273 -8.23 -2.55 28.14
N GLY A 274 -7.01 -3.10 28.19
CA GLY A 274 -6.66 -4.21 29.08
C GLY A 274 -7.20 -5.59 28.67
N SER A 275 -7.84 -5.69 27.50
CA SER A 275 -8.35 -6.93 26.91
C SER A 275 -7.39 -7.52 25.87
N GLY A 276 -7.59 -8.78 25.50
CA GLY A 276 -6.85 -9.45 24.42
C GLY A 276 -7.33 -9.12 23.00
N TYR A 277 -8.27 -8.17 22.86
CA TYR A 277 -8.83 -7.71 21.60
C TYR A 277 -9.13 -6.22 21.69
N ASN A 278 -9.22 -5.56 20.54
CA ASN A 278 -9.57 -4.17 20.39
C ASN A 278 -11.08 -4.02 20.33
N TRP A 279 -11.60 -3.08 21.12
CA TRP A 279 -13.02 -2.80 21.22
C TRP A 279 -13.25 -1.34 21.64
N CYS A 280 -14.50 -0.91 21.53
CA CYS A 280 -14.93 0.37 22.08
C CYS A 280 -16.39 0.35 22.51
N TRP A 281 -16.75 1.18 23.48
CA TRP A 281 -18.15 1.49 23.75
C TRP A 281 -18.74 2.28 22.58
N THR A 282 -19.94 1.92 22.17
CA THR A 282 -20.76 2.62 21.17
C THR A 282 -21.91 3.40 21.82
N SER A 283 -22.25 3.07 23.07
CA SER A 283 -23.20 3.79 23.92
C SER A 283 -22.83 3.62 25.41
N GLU A 284 -23.72 3.98 26.34
CA GLU A 284 -23.49 3.77 27.78
C GLU A 284 -23.44 2.30 28.19
N SER A 285 -24.09 1.41 27.44
CA SER A 285 -24.21 -0.01 27.79
C SER A 285 -23.88 -0.98 26.65
N GLU A 286 -23.55 -0.47 25.46
CA GLU A 286 -23.23 -1.29 24.28
C GLU A 286 -21.79 -1.08 23.84
N TYR A 287 -21.06 -2.17 23.63
CA TYR A 287 -19.74 -2.15 23.01
C TYR A 287 -19.72 -3.00 21.75
N ASP A 288 -18.70 -2.80 20.92
CA ASP A 288 -18.44 -3.67 19.80
C ASP A 288 -16.93 -3.78 19.53
N TYR A 289 -16.54 -4.75 18.72
CA TYR A 289 -15.14 -4.89 18.31
C TYR A 289 -14.72 -3.80 17.34
N CYS A 290 -13.42 -3.52 17.29
CA CYS A 290 -12.88 -2.54 16.36
C CYS A 290 -11.45 -2.90 15.98
N GLY A 291 -10.98 -2.42 14.85
CA GLY A 291 -9.60 -2.53 14.40
C GLY A 291 -8.91 -1.16 14.45
N PRO A 292 -7.82 -0.97 15.22
CA PRO A 292 -7.07 0.29 15.18
C PRO A 292 -6.51 0.56 13.77
N ILE A 293 -6.45 1.82 13.38
CA ILE A 293 -5.82 2.25 12.14
C ILE A 293 -4.48 2.91 12.48
N GLU A 294 -3.44 2.67 11.70
CA GLU A 294 -2.13 3.28 11.83
C GLU A 294 -1.82 4.18 10.62
N SER A 295 -0.94 5.16 10.85
CA SER A 295 -0.52 6.08 9.80
C SER A 295 0.43 5.37 8.82
N ALA A 296 0.21 5.55 7.51
CA ALA A 296 1.14 5.15 6.45
C ALA A 296 1.53 6.37 5.62
N GLU A 297 1.06 6.45 4.36
CA GLU A 297 1.31 7.64 3.54
C GLU A 297 0.75 8.89 4.24
N CYS A 298 -0.42 8.75 4.86
CA CYS A 298 -1.10 9.81 5.59
C CYS A 298 -1.00 9.65 7.11
N THR A 299 -0.74 10.75 7.81
CA THR A 299 -0.84 10.84 9.27
C THR A 299 -2.25 11.28 9.67
N TYR A 300 -2.97 10.45 10.40
CA TYR A 300 -4.23 10.86 11.03
C TYR A 300 -3.94 11.44 12.42
N ILE A 301 -4.64 12.49 12.82
CA ILE A 301 -4.50 13.08 14.15
C ILE A 301 -5.62 12.52 15.03
N THR A 302 -5.28 11.74 16.04
CA THR A 302 -6.24 11.37 17.09
C THR A 302 -6.63 12.62 17.89
N SER A 303 -7.89 12.68 18.31
CA SER A 303 -8.49 13.79 19.07
C SER A 303 -7.71 14.22 20.33
N HIS A 304 -6.78 13.41 20.82
CA HIS A 304 -5.89 13.74 21.95
C HIS A 304 -4.90 14.87 21.64
N HIS A 305 -4.67 15.21 20.37
CA HIS A 305 -3.82 16.33 19.95
C HIS A 305 -4.60 17.37 19.14
N ARG A 306 -5.74 17.85 19.67
CA ARG A 306 -6.41 19.06 19.15
C ARG A 306 -5.53 20.30 19.34
N ASN A 307 -4.49 20.43 18.53
CA ASN A 307 -3.91 21.73 18.19
C ASN A 307 -4.68 22.27 16.99
N ARG A 308 -5.38 23.39 17.19
CA ARG A 308 -6.11 24.22 16.21
C ARG A 308 -5.44 24.25 14.82
N ARG A 309 -5.79 23.33 13.91
CA ARG A 309 -5.21 23.28 12.55
C ARG A 309 -6.19 22.94 11.43
N ALA A 310 -7.38 22.43 11.72
CA ALA A 310 -8.45 22.36 10.73
C ALA A 310 -9.22 23.70 10.72
N PRO A 311 -9.75 24.17 9.57
CA PRO A 311 -10.75 25.24 9.54
C PRO A 311 -11.88 24.91 10.52
N GLU A 312 -12.41 25.89 11.25
CA GLU A 312 -13.15 25.69 12.51
C GLU A 312 -14.39 24.77 12.46
N ASP A 313 -14.87 24.33 11.28
CA ASP A 313 -16.05 23.48 11.13
C ASP A 313 -15.82 22.14 10.41
N ARG A 314 -14.56 21.76 10.13
CA ARG A 314 -14.25 20.53 9.37
C ARG A 314 -13.50 19.49 10.20
N ILE A 315 -13.89 18.23 10.00
CA ILE A 315 -13.22 17.07 10.60
C ILE A 315 -11.93 16.81 9.82
N LEU A 316 -10.79 16.77 10.50
CA LEU A 316 -9.54 16.34 9.88
C LEU A 316 -9.58 14.84 9.62
N ILE A 317 -9.41 14.43 8.37
CA ILE A 317 -9.26 13.02 7.99
C ILE A 317 -7.80 12.63 8.18
N CYS A 318 -6.89 13.32 7.49
CA CYS A 318 -5.46 13.08 7.58
C CYS A 318 -4.62 14.22 6.97
N ILE A 319 -3.32 14.16 7.21
CA ILE A 319 -2.30 15.07 6.70
C ILE A 319 -1.22 14.25 5.99
N ARG A 320 -0.83 14.70 4.81
CA ARG A 320 0.33 14.20 4.07
C ARG A 320 1.39 15.29 3.97
N GLU A 321 2.59 14.99 4.44
CA GLU A 321 3.75 15.88 4.31
C GLU A 321 4.75 15.30 3.33
N ASP A 322 4.83 15.92 2.16
CA ASP A 322 5.88 15.66 1.19
C ASP A 322 7.04 16.62 1.47
N LYS A 323 7.97 16.16 2.29
CA LYS A 323 9.15 16.94 2.71
C LYS A 323 10.05 17.29 1.54
N HIS A 324 10.11 16.44 0.51
CA HIS A 324 10.96 16.67 -0.66
C HIS A 324 10.45 17.84 -1.49
N ASN A 325 9.14 17.82 -1.80
CA ASN A 325 8.50 18.88 -2.57
C ASN A 325 8.02 20.05 -1.71
N LYS A 326 8.25 20.00 -0.38
CA LYS A 326 7.80 20.98 0.61
C LYS A 326 6.29 21.24 0.52
N ARG A 327 5.52 20.18 0.30
CA ARG A 327 4.06 20.25 0.15
C ARG A 327 3.38 19.59 1.33
N LYS A 328 2.40 20.29 1.89
CA LYS A 328 1.47 19.75 2.86
C LYS A 328 0.11 19.61 2.20
N THR A 329 -0.41 18.40 2.18
CA THR A 329 -1.78 18.12 1.72
C THR A 329 -2.62 17.73 2.92
N ILE A 330 -3.79 18.35 3.05
CA ILE A 330 -4.71 18.13 4.17
C ILE A 330 -6.04 17.65 3.60
N PHE A 331 -6.53 16.53 4.12
CA PHE A 331 -7.86 16.00 3.81
C PHE A 331 -8.79 16.34 4.96
N THR A 332 -9.89 17.02 4.68
CA THR A 332 -10.92 17.35 5.68
C THR A 332 -12.32 16.98 5.19
N ALA A 333 -13.24 16.72 6.12
CA ALA A 333 -14.62 16.38 5.84
C ALA A 333 -15.58 17.36 6.53
N GLU A 334 -16.64 17.72 5.82
CA GLU A 334 -17.80 18.45 6.33
C GLU A 334 -19.04 17.52 6.22
N PRO A 335 -19.69 17.15 7.35
CA PRO A 335 -20.89 16.33 7.31
C PRO A 335 -21.93 16.89 6.35
N ALA A 336 -22.54 16.02 5.53
CA ALA A 336 -23.40 16.44 4.44
C ALA A 336 -24.59 15.50 4.25
N THR A 337 -25.09 14.90 5.33
CA THR A 337 -26.09 13.81 5.34
C THR A 337 -27.39 14.13 4.61
N ASP A 338 -27.78 15.41 4.52
CA ASP A 338 -28.99 15.83 3.83
C ASP A 338 -28.79 15.96 2.31
N SER A 339 -27.55 16.22 1.89
CA SER A 339 -27.16 16.42 0.50
C SER A 339 -26.46 15.22 -0.13
N ILE A 340 -25.95 14.29 0.68
CA ILE A 340 -25.34 13.03 0.26
C ILE A 340 -26.21 11.89 0.77
N THR A 341 -26.88 11.22 -0.17
CA THR A 341 -27.83 10.16 0.13
C THR A 341 -27.14 8.92 0.70
N ASP A 342 -27.91 8.05 1.34
CA ASP A 342 -27.41 6.75 1.74
C ASP A 342 -26.96 5.95 0.51
N ASN A 343 -25.77 5.39 0.61
CA ASN A 343 -25.02 4.87 -0.52
C ASN A 343 -24.50 3.45 -0.28
N ARG A 344 -24.83 2.81 0.85
CA ARG A 344 -24.30 1.47 1.21
C ARG A 344 -24.42 0.44 0.09
N ARG A 345 -25.59 0.38 -0.57
CA ARG A 345 -25.84 -0.55 -1.69
C ARG A 345 -24.93 -0.35 -2.91
N TRP A 346 -24.31 0.83 -3.03
CA TRP A 346 -23.46 1.20 -4.15
C TRP A 346 -21.97 1.06 -3.84
N ARG A 347 -21.60 0.50 -2.69
CA ARG A 347 -20.22 0.52 -2.19
C ARG A 347 -19.22 -0.10 -3.18
N ASN A 348 -19.50 -1.29 -3.69
CA ASN A 348 -18.60 -1.99 -4.62
C ASN A 348 -18.55 -1.26 -5.96
N GLU A 349 -19.71 -0.88 -6.51
CA GLU A 349 -19.79 -0.15 -7.78
C GLU A 349 -19.11 1.22 -7.70
N ALA A 350 -19.26 1.94 -6.58
CA ALA A 350 -18.60 3.22 -6.35
C ALA A 350 -17.09 3.05 -6.25
N SER A 351 -16.60 2.06 -5.50
CA SER A 351 -15.16 1.75 -5.43
C SER A 351 -14.57 1.48 -6.81
N ASN A 352 -15.24 0.67 -7.65
CA ASN A 352 -14.80 0.37 -9.01
C ASN A 352 -14.91 1.59 -9.96
N LEU A 353 -15.94 2.42 -9.79
CA LEU A 353 -16.07 3.67 -10.55
C LEU A 353 -14.94 4.66 -10.17
N ILE A 354 -14.62 4.76 -8.88
CA ILE A 354 -13.56 5.62 -8.35
C ILE A 354 -12.19 5.13 -8.83
N SER A 355 -11.95 3.82 -8.81
CA SER A 355 -10.65 3.27 -9.19
C SER A 355 -10.26 3.56 -10.65
N ARG A 356 -11.26 3.71 -11.53
CA ARG A 356 -11.10 4.14 -12.93
C ARG A 356 -10.71 5.61 -13.12
N TRP A 357 -10.75 6.43 -12.07
CA TRP A 357 -10.43 7.85 -12.14
C TRP A 357 -8.98 8.08 -12.54
N ASN A 358 -8.78 8.98 -13.49
CA ASN A 358 -7.50 9.62 -13.77
C ASN A 358 -7.69 11.11 -14.02
N ASN A 359 -6.64 11.90 -13.81
CA ASN A 359 -6.73 13.35 -13.92
C ASN A 359 -6.96 13.86 -15.34
N GLY A 360 -6.82 13.02 -16.37
CA GLY A 360 -7.16 13.37 -17.75
C GLY A 360 -8.65 13.66 -17.96
N TYR A 361 -9.52 13.27 -17.02
CA TYR A 361 -10.95 13.63 -17.06
C TYR A 361 -11.25 15.04 -16.54
N LEU A 362 -10.28 15.71 -15.89
CA LEU A 362 -10.47 17.08 -15.41
C LEU A 362 -10.65 18.02 -16.60
N VAL A 363 -11.68 18.86 -16.51
CA VAL A 363 -12.07 19.83 -17.54
C VAL A 363 -12.33 21.19 -16.91
N ASP A 364 -12.29 22.24 -17.73
CA ASP A 364 -12.45 23.63 -17.29
C ASP A 364 -13.91 24.08 -17.13
N GLN A 365 -14.88 23.22 -17.47
CA GLN A 365 -16.30 23.53 -17.46
C GLN A 365 -17.12 22.37 -16.89
N ALA A 366 -18.30 22.68 -16.37
CA ALA A 366 -19.21 21.66 -15.85
C ALA A 366 -19.50 20.60 -16.93
N ARG A 367 -19.34 19.34 -16.56
CA ARG A 367 -19.48 18.20 -17.46
C ARG A 367 -19.95 16.97 -16.69
N SER A 368 -21.09 16.44 -17.10
CA SER A 368 -21.59 15.16 -16.58
C SER A 368 -21.03 13.97 -17.36
N ASN A 369 -21.14 12.78 -16.76
CA ASN A 369 -20.73 11.51 -17.36
C ASN A 369 -19.25 11.49 -17.74
N LEU A 370 -18.37 12.03 -16.88
CA LEU A 370 -16.92 11.89 -17.07
C LEU A 370 -16.51 10.42 -17.06
N ILE A 371 -17.10 9.67 -16.12
CA ILE A 371 -17.00 8.21 -16.03
C ILE A 371 -18.37 7.69 -15.64
N THR A 372 -18.80 6.57 -16.21
CA THR A 372 -20.09 5.94 -15.90
C THR A 372 -19.92 4.46 -15.55
N SER A 373 -20.86 3.96 -14.76
CA SER A 373 -21.20 2.55 -14.58
C SER A 373 -22.72 2.40 -14.78
N ASP A 374 -23.25 1.21 -14.50
CA ASP A 374 -24.67 0.92 -14.67
C ASP A 374 -25.55 1.88 -13.85
N ASN A 375 -25.23 2.08 -12.57
CA ASN A 375 -26.04 2.86 -11.64
C ASN A 375 -25.40 4.17 -11.19
N LEU A 376 -24.11 4.38 -11.45
CA LEU A 376 -23.38 5.57 -11.00
C LEU A 376 -22.68 6.31 -12.14
N ARG A 377 -22.38 7.59 -11.90
CA ARG A 377 -21.52 8.40 -12.76
C ARG A 377 -20.70 9.40 -11.95
N ILE A 378 -19.56 9.80 -12.48
CA ILE A 378 -18.78 10.93 -11.97
C ILE A 378 -19.04 12.16 -12.83
N ASP A 379 -19.41 13.25 -12.18
CA ASP A 379 -19.71 14.53 -12.80
C ASP A 379 -18.79 15.63 -12.24
N MET A 380 -18.40 16.56 -13.10
CA MET A 380 -17.76 17.84 -12.73
C MET A 380 -18.85 18.92 -12.69
N GLN A 381 -19.12 19.45 -11.50
CA GLN A 381 -20.21 20.41 -11.25
C GLN A 381 -19.80 21.87 -11.50
N GLY A 382 -18.51 22.13 -11.60
CA GLY A 382 -17.95 23.44 -11.89
C GLY A 382 -16.62 23.66 -11.19
N LEU A 383 -16.06 24.83 -11.44
CA LEU A 383 -14.88 25.33 -10.76
C LEU A 383 -15.28 26.22 -9.59
N ILE A 384 -14.55 26.11 -8.50
CA ILE A 384 -14.68 26.98 -7.33
C ILE A 384 -13.36 27.70 -7.15
N ILE A 385 -13.39 29.03 -7.05
CA ILE A 385 -12.20 29.82 -6.70
C ILE A 385 -12.22 30.06 -5.19
N ARG A 386 -11.17 29.63 -4.49
CA ARG A 386 -10.98 29.87 -3.05
C ARG A 386 -9.53 30.28 -2.81
N ASN A 387 -9.32 31.37 -2.09
CA ASN A 387 -7.98 31.89 -1.78
C ASN A 387 -7.08 32.03 -3.02
N ASN A 388 -7.66 32.54 -4.12
CA ASN A 388 -6.98 32.71 -5.40
C ASN A 388 -6.45 31.40 -6.04
N GLN A 389 -6.94 30.25 -5.57
CA GLN A 389 -6.64 28.94 -6.11
C GLN A 389 -7.92 28.32 -6.67
N ARG A 390 -7.76 27.60 -7.78
CA ARG A 390 -8.83 26.90 -8.47
C ARG A 390 -9.04 25.51 -7.89
N TYR A 391 -10.30 25.20 -7.61
CA TYR A 391 -10.76 23.90 -7.14
C TYR A 391 -11.79 23.31 -8.10
N TYR A 392 -11.77 21.99 -8.26
CA TYR A 392 -12.80 21.22 -8.96
C TYR A 392 -13.84 20.73 -7.96
N ASN A 393 -15.12 20.94 -8.27
CA ASN A 393 -16.23 20.34 -7.55
C ASN A 393 -16.68 19.08 -8.29
N LEU A 394 -16.28 17.91 -7.79
CA LEU A 394 -16.59 16.63 -8.40
C LEU A 394 -17.61 15.88 -7.55
N GLN A 395 -18.51 15.16 -8.21
CA GLN A 395 -19.56 14.39 -7.55
C GLN A 395 -19.72 13.01 -8.18
N ILE A 396 -20.01 12.02 -7.35
CA ILE A 396 -20.57 10.75 -7.81
C ILE A 396 -22.08 10.82 -7.63
N GLN A 397 -22.82 10.56 -8.70
CA GLN A 397 -24.28 10.61 -8.72
C GLN A 397 -24.88 9.29 -9.18
N VAL A 398 -26.08 8.98 -8.70
CA VAL A 398 -26.87 7.85 -9.18
C VAL A 398 -27.50 8.17 -10.54
N ASN A 399 -27.50 7.21 -11.46
CA ASN A 399 -28.07 7.25 -12.81
C ASN A 399 -29.60 7.12 -12.80
N VAL A 400 -30.26 8.01 -12.05
CA VAL A 400 -31.72 8.10 -11.99
C VAL A 400 -32.16 9.55 -12.14
N ASN A 401 -33.38 9.74 -12.63
CA ASN A 401 -34.02 11.05 -12.66
C ASN A 401 -34.19 11.57 -11.23
N ARG A 402 -33.75 12.81 -11.00
CA ARG A 402 -33.85 13.45 -9.69
C ARG A 402 -35.31 13.77 -9.38
N GLY A 403 -35.87 13.10 -8.38
CA GLY A 403 -37.17 13.46 -7.81
C GLY A 403 -37.10 14.75 -6.98
N PRO A 404 -38.22 15.45 -6.77
CA PRO A 404 -38.27 16.64 -5.92
C PRO A 404 -37.73 16.35 -4.51
N GLY A 405 -36.84 17.22 -4.02
CA GLY A 405 -36.28 17.10 -2.66
C GLY A 405 -35.32 15.93 -2.42
N ARG A 406 -35.02 15.09 -3.43
CA ARG A 406 -34.07 13.98 -3.29
C ARG A 406 -32.72 14.35 -3.88
N SER A 407 -31.65 13.99 -3.16
CA SER A 407 -30.29 14.03 -3.71
C SER A 407 -29.96 12.71 -4.41
N THR A 408 -29.33 12.80 -5.58
CA THR A 408 -28.72 11.66 -6.27
C THR A 408 -27.23 11.55 -5.97
N THR A 409 -26.64 12.52 -5.25
CA THR A 409 -25.22 12.54 -4.93
C THR A 409 -24.91 11.52 -3.84
N VAL A 410 -23.96 10.63 -4.10
CA VAL A 410 -23.48 9.62 -3.15
C VAL A 410 -22.07 9.91 -2.64
N SER A 411 -21.33 10.79 -3.32
CA SER A 411 -20.01 11.27 -2.90
C SER A 411 -19.73 12.64 -3.54
N GLN A 412 -19.05 13.52 -2.83
CA GLN A 412 -18.69 14.85 -3.29
C GLN A 412 -17.34 15.29 -2.73
N ILE A 413 -16.48 15.77 -3.62
CA ILE A 413 -15.15 16.25 -3.26
C ILE A 413 -14.87 17.62 -3.88
N ILE A 414 -14.12 18.43 -3.14
CA ILE A 414 -13.59 19.72 -3.56
C ILE A 414 -12.07 19.64 -3.51
N ILE A 415 -11.44 19.64 -4.67
CA ILE A 415 -10.00 19.37 -4.81
C ILE A 415 -9.28 20.49 -5.57
N PRO A 416 -8.03 20.84 -5.24
CA PRO A 416 -7.29 21.84 -5.98
C PRO A 416 -6.69 21.25 -7.25
N ASP A 417 -6.34 22.11 -8.20
CA ASP A 417 -5.60 21.68 -9.38
C ASP A 417 -4.20 21.15 -9.05
N GLY A 418 -3.73 20.17 -9.84
CA GLY A 418 -2.39 19.59 -9.72
C GLY A 418 -2.19 18.57 -8.58
N VAL A 419 -3.25 18.07 -7.95
CA VAL A 419 -3.14 16.93 -7.00
C VAL A 419 -3.04 15.59 -7.73
N PRO A 420 -2.29 14.60 -7.22
CA PRO A 420 -2.23 13.27 -7.83
C PRO A 420 -3.59 12.56 -7.90
N ASP A 421 -3.79 11.74 -8.93
CA ASP A 421 -5.01 10.95 -9.15
C ASP A 421 -5.43 10.14 -7.91
N ARG A 422 -4.44 9.57 -7.20
CA ARG A 422 -4.68 8.80 -5.97
C ARG A 422 -5.33 9.60 -4.84
N TYR A 423 -5.06 10.91 -4.76
CA TYR A 423 -5.68 11.76 -3.75
C TYR A 423 -7.15 12.03 -4.07
N ILE A 424 -7.50 12.13 -5.36
CA ILE A 424 -8.89 12.28 -5.79
C ILE A 424 -9.66 10.99 -5.49
N ARG A 425 -9.08 9.83 -5.83
CA ARG A 425 -9.68 8.53 -5.51
C ARG A 425 -9.91 8.38 -4.01
N ARG A 426 -8.90 8.69 -3.21
CA ARG A 426 -8.99 8.68 -1.74
C ARG A 426 -10.08 9.61 -1.23
N ALA A 427 -10.14 10.85 -1.72
CA ALA A 427 -11.14 11.82 -1.30
C ALA A 427 -12.57 11.33 -1.62
N PHE A 428 -12.79 10.71 -2.79
CA PHE A 428 -14.08 10.15 -3.13
C PHE A 428 -14.50 9.00 -2.22
N LEU A 429 -13.57 8.08 -1.91
CA LEU A 429 -13.82 6.97 -0.98
C LEU A 429 -14.18 7.49 0.41
N GLU A 430 -13.44 8.49 0.90
CA GLU A 430 -13.71 9.12 2.20
C GLU A 430 -15.07 9.84 2.21
N SER A 431 -15.39 10.58 1.14
CA SER A 431 -16.67 11.28 1.04
C SER A 431 -17.85 10.32 0.98
N PHE A 432 -17.72 9.26 0.17
CA PHE A 432 -18.71 8.21 0.04
C PHE A 432 -18.98 7.59 1.41
N ARG A 433 -17.91 7.16 2.07
CA ARG A 433 -18.02 6.45 3.33
C ARG A 433 -18.58 7.30 4.48
N ARG A 434 -18.13 8.55 4.60
CA ARG A 434 -18.54 9.45 5.69
C ARG A 434 -19.88 10.15 5.42
N ARG A 435 -20.44 10.01 4.21
CA ARG A 435 -21.55 10.85 3.71
C ARG A 435 -21.27 12.34 3.94
N ALA A 436 -20.05 12.74 3.63
CA ALA A 436 -19.51 14.07 3.92
C ALA A 436 -18.91 14.68 2.66
N ARG A 437 -18.95 16.00 2.55
CA ARG A 437 -18.20 16.74 1.53
C ARG A 437 -16.73 16.74 1.92
N VAL A 438 -15.86 16.17 1.11
CA VAL A 438 -14.42 16.10 1.39
C VAL A 438 -13.67 17.21 0.67
N PHE A 439 -12.77 17.87 1.38
CA PHE A 439 -11.92 18.92 0.86
C PHE A 439 -10.47 18.47 0.93
N VAL A 440 -9.75 18.70 -0.16
CA VAL A 440 -8.30 18.56 -0.22
C VAL A 440 -7.72 19.95 -0.32
N ASP A 441 -6.86 20.32 0.62
CA ASP A 441 -6.17 21.61 0.61
C ASP A 441 -4.66 21.34 0.52
N VAL A 442 -3.96 22.05 -0.38
CA VAL A 442 -2.51 21.92 -0.57
C VAL A 442 -1.85 23.25 -0.24
N SER A 443 -0.87 23.23 0.66
CA SER A 443 -0.05 24.40 0.98
C SER A 443 1.43 24.10 0.81
N MET A 444 2.16 25.11 0.36
CA MET A 444 3.63 25.08 0.36
C MET A 444 4.10 25.33 1.79
N GLN A 445 4.97 24.48 2.30
CA GLN A 445 5.63 24.72 3.58
C GLN A 445 6.75 25.73 3.38
N SER A 446 6.61 26.92 3.98
CA SER A 446 7.74 27.81 4.23
C SER A 446 8.55 27.25 5.40
N HIS A 447 9.87 27.13 5.25
CA HIS A 447 10.74 26.78 6.37
C HIS A 447 10.64 27.84 7.49
N CYS A 448 10.68 27.36 8.73
CA CYS A 448 11.49 28.01 9.75
C CYS A 448 12.94 27.58 9.56
#